data_AF-C5DBY1-F1
#
_entry.id   AF-C5DBY1-F1
#
_cell.length_a   1.000
_cell.length_b   1.000
_cell.length_c   1.000
_cell.angle_alpha   90.00
_cell.angle_beta   90.00
_cell.angle_gamma   90.00
#
_symmetry.space_group_name_H-M   'P 1'
#
loop_
_entity.id
_entity.type
_entity.pdbx_description
1 polymer ?
#
loop_
_entity_poly.entity_id
_entity_poly.type
_entity_poly.pdbx_seq_one_letter_code
_entity_poly.pdbx_strand_id
1 'polypeptide(L)'
;MNIWIAASDGRAELVEKFLSEGFTAESKDPNGYTPIHAAASYGHIDLLRELCSAPYSGSVNVRDNDGDTPLHHCEDANTARVILEELGGDAKLTNNEGKTALAVCEEDGEFTDLIQYLRGVSGQQEEPLGIDSEQLAQFKDNLRYTLENDPETDDPQSIERRQKLEQILNGGNPEQDLENYIRDLVRSQLLADDEPSKRRKD
;
A
#
# COMPACT_ATOMS: atom_id res chain seq x y z
N MET A 1 19.58 15.26 -28.19
CA MET A 1 18.52 14.32 -27.77
C MET A 1 19.21 13.03 -27.39
N ASN A 2 18.87 12.46 -26.24
CA ASN A 2 19.46 11.26 -25.66
C ASN A 2 18.33 10.26 -25.34
N ILE A 3 18.68 9.06 -24.89
CA ILE A 3 17.72 7.97 -24.70
C ILE A 3 16.66 8.28 -23.63
N TRP A 4 16.99 9.01 -22.56
CA TRP A 4 16.03 9.37 -21.53
C TRP A 4 15.04 10.46 -21.99
N ILE A 5 15.48 11.45 -22.77
CA ILE A 5 14.56 12.43 -23.40
C ILE A 5 13.66 11.73 -24.44
N ALA A 6 14.19 10.76 -25.19
CA ALA A 6 13.37 9.99 -26.11
C ALA A 6 12.31 9.15 -25.37
N ALA A 7 12.68 8.60 -24.21
CA ALA A 7 11.77 7.86 -23.35
C ALA A 7 10.72 8.74 -22.67
N SER A 8 11.07 9.93 -22.20
CA SER A 8 10.10 10.89 -21.63
C SER A 8 9.09 11.39 -22.68
N ASP A 9 9.51 11.47 -23.94
CA ASP A 9 8.62 11.80 -25.07
C ASP A 9 7.82 10.58 -25.59
N GLY A 10 8.04 9.37 -25.05
CA GLY A 10 7.39 8.14 -25.51
C GLY A 10 7.78 7.69 -26.92
N ARG A 11 8.92 8.17 -27.44
CA ARG A 11 9.37 7.89 -28.81
C ARG A 11 10.08 6.53 -28.89
N ALA A 12 9.32 5.45 -28.86
CA ALA A 12 9.82 4.08 -28.89
C ALA A 12 10.85 3.82 -30.01
N GLU A 13 10.60 4.28 -31.24
CA GLU A 13 11.53 4.12 -32.36
C GLU A 13 12.91 4.76 -32.11
N LEU A 14 12.95 5.91 -31.43
CA LEU A 14 14.22 6.56 -31.08
C LEU A 14 14.90 5.85 -29.92
N VAL A 15 14.14 5.36 -28.94
CA VAL A 15 14.67 4.56 -27.84
C VAL A 15 15.30 3.27 -28.37
N GLU A 16 14.61 2.53 -29.25
CA GLU A 16 15.12 1.34 -29.92
C GLU A 16 16.41 1.65 -30.70
N LYS A 17 16.44 2.76 -31.44
CA LYS A 17 17.64 3.21 -32.13
C LYS A 17 18.80 3.41 -31.15
N PHE A 18 18.60 4.11 -30.04
CA PHE A 18 19.67 4.30 -29.04
C PHE A 18 20.12 2.97 -28.42
N LEU A 19 19.20 2.05 -28.12
CA LEU A 19 19.54 0.72 -27.62
C LEU A 19 20.40 -0.06 -28.64
N SER A 20 20.13 0.10 -29.94
CA SER A 20 20.94 -0.50 -31.01
C SER A 20 22.33 0.13 -31.15
N GLU A 21 22.49 1.39 -30.74
CA GLU A 21 23.76 2.15 -30.77
C GLU A 21 24.66 1.87 -29.54
N GLY A 22 24.26 0.93 -28.67
CA GLY A 22 25.05 0.46 -27.52
C GLY A 22 24.58 0.95 -26.15
N PHE A 23 23.46 1.69 -26.10
CA PHE A 23 22.79 1.94 -24.83
C PHE A 23 22.04 0.69 -24.35
N THR A 24 21.74 0.67 -23.05
CA THR A 24 20.95 -0.37 -22.39
C THR A 24 19.71 0.26 -21.74
N ALA A 25 18.70 -0.54 -21.43
CA ALA A 25 17.51 -0.08 -20.71
C ALA A 25 17.84 0.52 -19.32
N GLU A 26 19.00 0.14 -18.75
CA GLU A 26 19.50 0.65 -17.47
C GLU A 26 20.65 1.66 -17.62
N SER A 27 20.86 2.22 -18.82
CA SER A 27 21.84 3.28 -19.02
C SER A 27 21.46 4.51 -18.19
N LYS A 28 22.37 4.89 -17.29
CA LYS A 28 22.16 5.97 -16.31
C LYS A 28 22.67 7.30 -16.84
N ASP A 29 21.90 8.35 -16.59
CA ASP A 29 22.38 9.73 -16.69
C ASP A 29 23.23 10.10 -15.45
N PRO A 30 23.77 11.34 -15.35
CA PRO A 30 24.55 11.77 -14.19
C PRO A 30 23.82 11.69 -12.83
N ASN A 31 22.48 11.71 -12.83
CA ASN A 31 21.64 11.56 -11.65
C ASN A 31 21.23 10.11 -11.39
N GLY A 32 21.76 9.15 -12.16
CA GLY A 32 21.37 7.75 -12.04
C GLY A 32 20.04 7.41 -12.72
N TYR A 33 19.41 8.39 -13.37
CA TYR A 33 18.11 8.27 -14.01
C TYR A 33 18.21 7.44 -15.29
N THR A 34 17.27 6.52 -15.51
CA THR A 34 17.29 5.58 -16.64
C THR A 34 16.10 5.82 -17.59
N PRO A 35 16.15 5.28 -18.83
CA PRO A 35 15.00 5.28 -19.72
C PRO A 35 13.73 4.69 -19.09
N ILE A 36 13.86 3.72 -18.18
CA ILE A 36 12.73 3.11 -17.46
C ILE A 36 12.11 4.11 -16.47
N HIS A 37 12.92 4.90 -15.75
CA HIS A 37 12.39 5.98 -14.91
C HIS A 37 11.62 7.01 -15.75
N ALA A 38 12.18 7.42 -16.89
CA ALA A 38 11.54 8.38 -17.78
C ALA A 38 10.22 7.83 -18.36
N ALA A 39 10.20 6.58 -18.81
CA ALA A 39 8.97 5.96 -19.32
C ALA A 39 7.90 5.83 -18.23
N ALA A 40 8.28 5.50 -16.99
CA ALA A 40 7.37 5.40 -15.85
C ALA A 40 6.80 6.76 -15.44
N SER A 41 7.65 7.78 -15.34
CA SER A 41 7.24 9.12 -14.89
C SER A 41 6.21 9.76 -15.80
N TYR A 42 6.33 9.55 -17.12
CA TYR A 42 5.42 10.12 -18.11
C TYR A 42 4.33 9.14 -18.58
N GLY A 43 4.20 7.98 -17.93
CA GLY A 43 3.14 7.01 -18.21
C GLY A 43 3.21 6.31 -19.56
N HIS A 44 4.41 6.17 -20.14
CA HIS A 44 4.62 5.48 -21.42
C HIS A 44 4.65 3.96 -21.23
N ILE A 45 3.50 3.38 -20.92
CA ILE A 45 3.32 1.97 -20.58
C ILE A 45 3.89 1.01 -21.64
N ASP A 46 3.60 1.25 -22.92
CA ASP A 46 4.05 0.36 -24.00
C ASP A 46 5.58 0.34 -24.11
N LEU A 47 6.20 1.51 -23.99
CA LEU A 47 7.66 1.63 -23.95
C LEU A 47 8.25 0.95 -22.70
N LEU A 48 7.58 1.08 -21.56
CA LEU A 48 7.97 0.39 -20.31
C LEU A 48 7.99 -1.13 -20.49
N ARG A 49 6.94 -1.69 -21.11
CA ARG A 49 6.85 -3.12 -21.42
C ARG A 49 7.95 -3.56 -22.37
N GLU A 50 8.23 -2.77 -23.41
CA GLU A 50 9.31 -3.06 -24.35
C GLU A 50 10.67 -3.08 -23.64
N LEU A 51 10.99 -2.05 -22.85
CA LEU A 51 12.26 -1.94 -22.14
C LEU A 51 12.51 -3.07 -21.13
N CYS A 52 11.44 -3.61 -20.52
CA CYS A 52 11.54 -4.67 -19.52
C CYS A 52 11.43 -6.08 -20.12
N SER A 53 10.99 -6.20 -21.37
CA SER A 53 10.89 -7.48 -22.08
C SER A 53 12.20 -7.84 -22.79
N ALA A 54 12.32 -9.11 -23.18
CA ALA A 54 13.42 -9.52 -24.05
C ALA A 54 13.33 -8.77 -25.40
N PRO A 55 14.47 -8.28 -25.96
CA PRO A 55 15.84 -8.60 -25.58
C PRO A 55 16.48 -7.66 -24.54
N TYR A 56 15.81 -6.58 -24.13
CA TYR A 56 16.42 -5.53 -23.31
C TYR A 56 16.46 -5.87 -21.81
N SER A 57 15.47 -6.61 -21.32
CA SER A 57 15.42 -7.19 -19.97
C SER A 57 15.75 -6.20 -18.84
N GLY A 58 15.31 -4.94 -18.99
CA GLY A 58 15.51 -3.91 -17.98
C GLY A 58 14.69 -4.15 -16.72
N SER A 59 15.19 -3.68 -15.58
CA SER A 59 14.49 -3.81 -14.29
C SER A 59 13.70 -2.56 -13.93
N VAL A 60 12.44 -2.72 -13.53
CA VAL A 60 11.62 -1.66 -12.90
C VAL A 60 11.98 -1.38 -11.44
N ASN A 61 12.92 -2.14 -10.87
CA ASN A 61 13.45 -1.94 -9.52
C ASN A 61 14.83 -1.26 -9.53
N VAL A 62 15.26 -0.76 -10.70
CA VAL A 62 16.48 0.06 -10.81
C VAL A 62 16.35 1.30 -9.92
N ARG A 63 17.47 1.73 -9.34
CA ARG A 63 17.54 2.92 -8.48
C ARG A 63 18.36 4.02 -9.12
N ASP A 64 17.86 5.25 -9.05
CA ASP A 64 18.63 6.46 -9.34
C ASP A 64 19.58 6.82 -8.17
N ASN A 65 20.19 8.01 -8.22
CA ASN A 65 21.14 8.43 -7.17
C ASN A 65 20.47 8.76 -5.84
N ASP A 66 19.18 9.11 -5.84
CA ASP A 66 18.39 9.37 -4.64
C ASP A 66 17.78 8.07 -4.07
N GLY A 67 18.03 6.95 -4.75
CA GLY A 67 17.55 5.63 -4.37
C GLY A 67 16.11 5.38 -4.80
N ASP A 68 15.51 6.34 -5.52
CA ASP A 68 14.17 6.24 -6.05
C ASP A 68 14.12 5.20 -7.16
N THR A 69 13.03 4.45 -7.19
CA THR A 69 12.73 3.49 -8.27
C THR A 69 11.80 4.16 -9.29
N PRO A 70 11.63 3.59 -10.50
CA PRO A 70 10.62 4.07 -11.45
C PRO A 70 9.22 4.24 -10.85
N LEU A 71 8.85 3.44 -9.85
CA LEU A 71 7.57 3.57 -9.14
C LEU A 71 7.47 4.85 -8.30
N HIS A 72 8.57 5.36 -7.74
CA HIS A 72 8.60 6.62 -6.98
C HIS A 72 8.32 7.84 -7.85
N HIS A 73 8.65 7.75 -9.14
CA HIS A 73 8.46 8.83 -10.11
C HIS A 73 7.11 8.74 -10.85
N CYS A 74 6.27 7.73 -10.57
CA CYS A 74 4.99 7.57 -11.25
C CYS A 74 4.00 8.66 -10.83
N GLU A 75 3.26 9.20 -11.80
CA GLU A 75 2.20 10.19 -11.57
C GLU A 75 0.80 9.58 -11.78
N ASP A 76 0.71 8.38 -12.35
CA ASP A 76 -0.56 7.74 -12.70
C ASP A 76 -0.70 6.30 -12.18
N ALA A 77 -1.92 5.95 -11.77
CA ALA A 77 -2.23 4.64 -11.20
C ALA A 77 -2.09 3.49 -12.21
N ASN A 78 -2.29 3.74 -13.51
CA ASN A 78 -2.23 2.68 -14.52
C ASN A 78 -0.79 2.22 -14.75
N THR A 79 0.16 3.15 -14.77
CA THR A 79 1.59 2.85 -14.89
C THR A 79 2.10 2.14 -13.65
N ALA A 80 1.70 2.60 -12.45
CA ALA A 80 2.00 1.89 -11.21
C ALA A 80 1.47 0.45 -11.21
N ARG A 81 0.25 0.23 -11.72
CA ARG A 81 -0.33 -1.12 -11.91
C ARG A 81 0.53 -1.99 -12.81
N VAL A 82 0.94 -1.49 -13.97
CA VAL A 82 1.77 -2.26 -14.90
C VAL A 82 3.11 -2.60 -14.27
N ILE A 83 3.75 -1.64 -13.58
CA ILE A 83 5.01 -1.86 -12.88
C ILE A 83 4.88 -2.98 -11.85
N LEU A 84 3.83 -2.94 -11.01
CA LEU A 84 3.66 -3.86 -9.88
C LEU A 84 3.09 -5.23 -10.29
N GLU A 85 2.10 -5.26 -11.19
CA GLU A 85 1.36 -6.48 -11.54
C GLU A 85 1.97 -7.22 -12.74
N GLU A 86 2.57 -6.51 -13.69
CA GLU A 86 3.10 -7.11 -14.92
C GLU A 86 4.63 -7.19 -14.95
N LEU A 87 5.32 -6.14 -14.50
CA LEU A 87 6.78 -6.00 -14.68
C LEU A 87 7.60 -6.43 -13.45
N GLY A 88 6.95 -6.85 -12.37
CA GLY A 88 7.62 -7.37 -11.18
C GLY A 88 8.25 -6.29 -10.28
N GLY A 89 7.67 -5.09 -10.27
CA GLY A 89 8.05 -4.01 -9.37
C GLY A 89 7.74 -4.33 -7.91
N ASP A 90 8.54 -3.79 -7.00
CA ASP A 90 8.35 -3.96 -5.56
C ASP A 90 8.00 -2.62 -4.90
N ALA A 91 6.74 -2.51 -4.43
CA ALA A 91 6.21 -1.34 -3.74
C ALA A 91 6.86 -1.08 -2.36
N LYS A 92 7.56 -2.07 -1.80
CA LYS A 92 8.19 -1.97 -0.47
C LYS A 92 9.59 -1.37 -0.52
N LEU A 93 10.15 -1.20 -1.72
CA LEU A 93 11.46 -0.59 -1.87
C LEU A 93 11.40 0.87 -1.41
N THR A 94 12.35 1.23 -0.57
CA THR A 94 12.52 2.60 -0.09
C THR A 94 13.65 3.31 -0.82
N ASN A 95 13.56 4.62 -0.94
CA ASN A 95 14.66 5.47 -1.39
C ASN A 95 15.69 5.72 -0.29
N ASN A 96 16.67 6.61 -0.54
CA ASN A 96 17.73 6.94 0.43
C ASN A 96 17.21 7.67 1.68
N GLU A 97 16.02 8.28 1.61
CA GLU A 97 15.34 8.88 2.76
C GLU A 97 14.54 7.85 3.59
N GLY A 98 14.49 6.59 3.14
CA GLY A 98 13.71 5.54 3.79
C GLY A 98 12.21 5.60 3.46
N LYS A 99 11.81 6.38 2.44
CA LYS A 99 10.42 6.51 2.01
C LYS A 99 10.12 5.53 0.88
N THR A 100 8.92 4.93 0.91
CA THR A 100 8.39 4.16 -0.23
C THR A 100 7.76 5.11 -1.25
N ALA A 101 7.47 4.62 -2.45
CA ALA A 101 6.74 5.38 -3.47
C ALA A 101 5.40 5.92 -2.94
N LEU A 102 4.67 5.13 -2.14
CA LEU A 102 3.43 5.60 -1.49
C LEU A 102 3.69 6.80 -0.58
N ALA A 103 4.71 6.73 0.29
CA ALA A 103 5.01 7.81 1.22
C ALA A 103 5.37 9.11 0.49
N VAL A 104 6.12 9.03 -0.62
CA VAL A 104 6.43 10.18 -1.47
C VAL A 104 5.15 10.78 -2.07
N CYS A 105 4.29 9.95 -2.69
CA CYS A 105 3.04 10.44 -3.26
C CYS A 105 2.10 11.08 -2.21
N GLU A 106 2.08 10.56 -0.98
CA GLU A 106 1.28 11.11 0.12
C GLU A 106 1.78 12.46 0.62
N GLU A 107 3.11 12.70 0.59
CA GLU A 107 3.70 13.99 0.95
C GLU A 107 3.35 15.07 -0.08
N ASP A 108 3.36 14.73 -1.37
CA ASP A 108 2.97 15.63 -2.46
C ASP A 108 1.45 15.88 -2.47
N GLY A 109 0.65 14.83 -2.26
CA GLY A 109 -0.80 14.91 -2.17
C GLY A 109 -1.54 15.18 -3.48
N GLU A 110 -0.86 15.21 -4.62
CA GLU A 110 -1.43 15.58 -5.92
C GLU A 110 -2.17 14.43 -6.60
N PHE A 111 -1.61 13.21 -6.57
CA PHE A 111 -2.09 12.07 -7.35
C PHE A 111 -3.01 11.14 -6.55
N THR A 112 -4.23 11.62 -6.25
CA THR A 112 -5.17 10.91 -5.36
C THR A 112 -5.48 9.47 -5.79
N ASP A 113 -5.69 9.22 -7.09
CA ASP A 113 -5.98 7.88 -7.61
C ASP A 113 -4.79 6.92 -7.47
N LEU A 114 -3.58 7.43 -7.71
CA LEU A 114 -2.34 6.68 -7.50
C LEU A 114 -2.13 6.35 -6.02
N ILE A 115 -2.35 7.32 -5.13
CA ILE A 115 -2.27 7.13 -3.68
C ILE A 115 -3.26 6.06 -3.24
N GLN A 116 -4.53 6.12 -3.69
CA GLN A 116 -5.53 5.10 -3.36
C GLN A 116 -5.11 3.71 -3.85
N TYR A 117 -4.59 3.61 -5.07
CA TYR A 117 -4.09 2.35 -5.60
C TYR A 117 -2.91 1.81 -4.79
N LEU A 118 -1.88 2.63 -4.55
CA LEU A 118 -0.68 2.24 -3.80
C LEU A 118 -1.00 1.91 -2.33
N ARG A 119 -2.00 2.57 -1.73
CA ARG A 119 -2.56 2.18 -0.42
C ARG A 119 -3.19 0.80 -0.48
N GLY A 120 -3.96 0.50 -1.52
CA GLY A 120 -4.53 -0.84 -1.71
C GLY A 120 -3.47 -1.93 -1.88
N VAL A 121 -2.39 -1.63 -2.61
CA VAL A 121 -1.26 -2.56 -2.80
C VAL A 121 -0.44 -2.72 -1.52
N SER A 122 -0.19 -1.63 -0.80
CA SER A 122 0.47 -1.65 0.51
C SER A 122 -0.41 -2.32 1.58
N GLY A 123 -1.72 -2.17 1.45
CA GLY A 123 -2.80 -2.58 2.34
C GLY A 123 -3.15 -4.07 2.34
N GLN A 124 -2.24 -4.94 1.90
CA GLN A 124 -2.29 -6.34 2.36
C GLN A 124 -2.00 -6.52 3.87
N GLN A 125 -1.86 -5.43 4.63
CA GLN A 125 -2.27 -5.33 6.03
C GLN A 125 -2.63 -3.88 6.37
N GLU A 126 -3.74 -3.73 7.10
CA GLU A 126 -4.32 -2.48 7.64
C GLU A 126 -5.18 -1.64 6.69
N GLU A 127 -6.43 -2.09 6.53
CA GLU A 127 -7.57 -1.16 6.49
C GLU A 127 -7.64 -0.43 7.85
N PRO A 128 -7.34 0.88 7.94
CA PRO A 128 -7.60 1.62 9.15
C PRO A 128 -9.11 1.89 9.15
N LEU A 129 -9.84 1.21 10.02
CA LEU A 129 -11.28 1.37 10.27
C LEU A 129 -11.67 2.77 10.80
N GLY A 130 -10.86 3.81 10.56
CA GLY A 130 -11.05 5.15 11.12
C GLY A 130 -10.90 5.21 12.65
N ILE A 131 -10.44 4.12 13.27
CA ILE A 131 -10.15 4.05 14.70
C ILE A 131 -8.70 4.49 14.88
N ASP A 132 -8.49 5.70 15.38
CA ASP A 132 -7.16 6.19 15.73
C ASP A 132 -6.54 5.33 16.86
N SER A 133 -5.22 5.42 17.02
CA SER A 133 -4.48 4.64 18.03
C SER A 133 -4.95 4.90 19.47
N GLU A 134 -5.55 6.08 19.70
CA GLU A 134 -6.08 6.51 20.99
C GLU A 134 -7.42 5.83 21.30
N GLN A 135 -8.32 5.71 20.32
CA GLN A 135 -9.56 4.95 20.42
C GLN A 135 -9.29 3.46 20.63
N LEU A 136 -8.26 2.90 19.97
CA LEU A 136 -7.85 1.53 20.18
C LEU A 136 -7.28 1.31 21.59
N ALA A 137 -6.46 2.24 22.09
CA ALA A 137 -5.93 2.20 23.44
C ALA A 137 -7.05 2.32 24.49
N GLN A 138 -7.98 3.26 24.31
CA GLN A 138 -9.13 3.45 25.18
C GLN A 138 -10.03 2.21 25.21
N PHE A 139 -10.21 1.53 24.07
CA PHE A 139 -10.96 0.29 24.00
C PHE A 139 -10.26 -0.87 24.72
N LYS A 140 -8.93 -0.99 24.56
CA LYS A 140 -8.10 -1.95 25.31
C LYS A 140 -8.22 -1.73 26.81
N ASP A 141 -8.18 -0.47 27.26
CA ASP A 141 -8.31 -0.11 28.68
C ASP A 141 -9.72 -0.40 29.22
N ASN A 142 -10.76 -0.12 28.44
CA ASN A 142 -12.14 -0.44 28.81
C ASN A 142 -12.38 -1.96 28.90
N LEU A 143 -11.82 -2.75 27.98
CA LEU A 143 -11.85 -4.21 28.02
C LEU A 143 -11.15 -4.73 29.28
N ARG A 144 -9.95 -4.23 29.56
CA ARG A 144 -9.17 -4.60 30.75
C ARG A 144 -9.91 -4.24 32.04
N TYR A 145 -10.46 -3.02 32.14
CA TYR A 145 -11.26 -2.58 33.27
C TYR A 145 -12.49 -3.47 33.47
N THR A 146 -13.16 -3.86 32.38
CA THR A 146 -14.29 -4.78 32.42
C THR A 146 -13.83 -6.15 32.93
N LEU A 147 -12.73 -6.71 32.45
CA LEU A 147 -12.21 -7.99 32.96
C LEU A 147 -11.85 -7.95 34.46
N GLU A 148 -11.31 -6.82 34.93
CA GLU A 148 -10.91 -6.63 36.33
C GLU A 148 -12.09 -6.36 37.26
N ASN A 149 -13.21 -5.80 36.76
CA ASN A 149 -14.34 -5.34 37.58
C ASN A 149 -15.69 -5.96 37.25
N ASP A 150 -15.78 -6.86 36.26
CA ASP A 150 -17.04 -7.49 35.89
C ASP A 150 -17.46 -8.45 37.01
N PRO A 151 -18.56 -8.16 37.72
CA PRO A 151 -19.05 -9.04 38.77
C PRO A 151 -19.26 -10.43 38.16
N GLU A 152 -18.85 -11.49 38.86
CA GLU A 152 -19.20 -12.86 38.48
C GLU A 152 -20.73 -12.95 38.39
N THR A 153 -21.25 -12.74 37.19
CA THR A 153 -22.65 -12.77 36.86
C THR A 153 -22.83 -13.93 35.90
N ASP A 154 -23.81 -14.80 36.20
CA ASP A 154 -24.16 -15.97 35.39
C ASP A 154 -24.82 -15.59 34.04
N ASP A 155 -24.58 -14.38 33.53
CA ASP A 155 -25.10 -13.96 32.24
C ASP A 155 -24.36 -14.68 31.10
N PRO A 156 -25.07 -15.35 30.18
CA PRO A 156 -24.46 -16.13 29.10
C PRO A 156 -23.52 -15.31 28.20
N GLN A 157 -23.80 -14.03 27.98
CA GLN A 157 -23.00 -13.18 27.09
C GLN A 157 -21.69 -12.77 27.75
N SER A 158 -21.70 -12.48 29.06
CA SER A 158 -20.50 -12.17 29.84
C SER A 158 -19.55 -13.38 29.89
N ILE A 159 -20.10 -14.59 30.06
CA ILE A 159 -19.33 -15.84 30.06
C ILE A 159 -18.69 -16.10 28.69
N GLU A 160 -19.46 -15.97 27.60
CA GLU A 160 -18.96 -16.17 26.24
C GLU A 160 -17.84 -15.17 25.89
N ARG A 161 -18.02 -13.89 26.28
CA ARG A 161 -17.02 -12.85 26.06
C ARG A 161 -15.70 -13.16 26.76
N ARG A 162 -15.77 -13.60 28.02
CA ARG A 162 -14.58 -14.01 28.80
C ARG A 162 -13.88 -15.22 28.18
N GLN A 163 -14.64 -16.27 27.85
CA GLN A 163 -14.08 -17.48 27.22
C GLN A 163 -13.36 -17.17 25.90
N LYS A 164 -13.94 -16.28 25.08
CA LYS A 164 -13.34 -15.89 23.80
C LYS A 164 -12.05 -15.09 23.99
N LEU A 165 -12.00 -14.20 24.98
CA LEU A 165 -10.79 -13.46 25.34
C LEU A 165 -9.70 -14.36 25.94
N GLU A 166 -10.06 -15.35 26.77
CA GLU A 166 -9.11 -16.34 27.29
C GLU A 166 -8.51 -17.21 26.19
N GLN A 167 -9.30 -17.59 25.19
CA GLN A 167 -8.80 -18.31 24.01
C GLN A 167 -7.80 -17.48 23.22
N ILE A 168 -8.06 -16.18 23.06
CA ILE A 168 -7.17 -15.24 22.37
C ILE A 168 -5.87 -15.07 23.16
N LEU A 169 -5.95 -14.87 24.49
CA LEU A 169 -4.78 -14.69 25.36
C LEU A 169 -3.89 -15.94 25.42
N ASN A 170 -4.46 -17.14 25.33
CA ASN A 170 -3.73 -18.40 25.26
C ASN A 170 -3.32 -18.81 23.83
N GLY A 171 -3.61 -17.97 22.83
CA GLY A 171 -3.26 -18.18 21.43
C GLY A 171 -1.79 -17.94 21.10
N GLY A 172 -1.38 -18.31 19.90
CA GLY A 172 0.01 -18.14 19.42
C GLY A 172 0.38 -16.69 19.09
N ASN A 173 -0.59 -15.81 18.87
CA ASN A 173 -0.38 -14.38 18.62
C ASN A 173 -1.51 -13.53 19.24
N PRO A 174 -1.51 -13.36 20.58
CA PRO A 174 -2.63 -12.80 21.32
C PRO A 174 -2.91 -11.34 20.97
N GLU A 175 -1.91 -10.58 20.50
CA GLU A 175 -2.07 -9.16 20.16
C GLU A 175 -2.84 -8.97 18.86
N GLN A 176 -2.48 -9.73 17.81
CA GLN A 176 -3.18 -9.68 16.52
C GLN A 176 -4.60 -10.24 16.61
N ASP A 177 -4.76 -11.33 17.36
CA ASP A 177 -6.06 -11.98 17.54
C ASP A 177 -7.01 -11.10 18.36
N LEU A 178 -6.49 -10.37 19.36
CA LEU A 178 -7.26 -9.38 20.10
C LEU A 178 -7.67 -8.21 19.21
N GLU A 179 -6.76 -7.71 18.36
CA GLU A 179 -7.07 -6.66 17.42
C GLU A 179 -8.19 -7.06 16.45
N ASN A 180 -8.11 -8.25 15.87
CA ASN A 180 -9.16 -8.77 14.98
C ASN A 180 -10.51 -8.91 15.71
N TYR A 181 -10.50 -9.38 16.96
CA TYR A 181 -11.70 -9.47 17.77
C TYR A 181 -12.32 -8.10 18.08
N ILE A 182 -11.49 -7.08 18.37
CA ILE A 182 -11.94 -5.70 18.56
C ILE A 182 -12.57 -5.17 17.28
N ARG A 183 -11.93 -5.39 16.13
CA ARG A 183 -12.44 -4.97 14.81
C ARG A 183 -13.80 -5.58 14.50
N ASP A 184 -13.98 -6.87 14.76
CA ASP A 184 -15.27 -7.55 14.58
C ASP A 184 -16.35 -7.02 15.52
N LEU A 185 -16.01 -6.71 16.78
CA LEU A 185 -16.95 -6.20 17.76
C LEU A 185 -17.42 -4.80 17.41
N VAL A 186 -16.50 -3.91 17.00
CA VAL A 186 -16.83 -2.56 16.52
C VAL A 186 -17.69 -2.62 15.25
N ARG A 187 -17.36 -3.52 14.31
CA ARG A 187 -18.16 -3.74 13.10
C ARG A 187 -19.57 -4.22 13.42
N SER A 188 -19.72 -5.12 14.39
CA SER A 188 -21.03 -5.61 14.84
C SER A 188 -21.86 -4.52 15.51
N GLN A 189 -21.23 -3.61 16.26
CA GLN A 189 -21.89 -2.49 16.94
C GLN A 189 -22.36 -1.43 15.93
N LEU A 190 -21.51 -1.09 14.94
CA LEU A 190 -21.85 -0.16 13.85
C LEU A 190 -22.99 -0.69 12.97
N LEU A 191 -23.03 -2.00 12.70
CA LEU A 191 -24.10 -2.63 11.93
C LEU A 191 -25.42 -2.75 12.72
N ALA A 192 -25.38 -2.75 14.05
CA ALA A 192 -26.56 -2.78 14.90
C ALA A 192 -27.27 -1.41 14.96
N ASP A 193 -26.54 -0.30 14.78
CA ASP A 193 -27.11 1.05 14.79
C ASP A 193 -27.81 1.44 13.45
N ASP A 194 -27.58 0.67 12.38
CA ASP A 194 -28.21 0.86 11.06
C ASP A 194 -29.56 0.12 10.91
N GLU A 195 -30.02 -0.62 11.92
CA GLU A 195 -31.40 -1.12 11.94
C GLU A 195 -32.34 0.06 12.26
N PRO A 196 -33.27 0.45 11.35
CA PRO A 196 -34.19 1.53 11.63
C PRO A 196 -35.05 1.15 12.84
N SER A 197 -34.79 1.84 13.95
CA SER A 197 -35.60 1.90 15.15
C SER A 197 -37.07 1.66 14.80
N LYS A 198 -37.57 0.45 15.08
CA LYS A 198 -39.01 0.20 15.23
C LYS A 198 -39.44 1.02 16.43
N ARG A 199 -39.75 2.29 16.16
CA ARG A 199 -40.42 3.20 17.07
C ARG A 199 -41.61 2.44 17.65
N ARG A 200 -41.60 2.36 18.98
CA ARG A 200 -42.80 2.15 19.80
C ARG A 200 -43.94 2.95 19.16
N LYS A 201 -44.98 2.26 18.73
CA LYS A 201 -46.32 2.81 18.66
C LYS A 201 -47.13 2.11 19.73
N ASP A 202 -47.45 2.94 20.73
CA ASP A 202 -48.62 2.94 21.61
C ASP A 202 -48.86 1.72 22.51
#